data_AF-A0ABD0SAZ5-F1
#
_entry.id   AF-A0ABD0SAZ5-F1
#
_cell.length_a   1.000
_cell.length_b   1.000
_cell.length_c   1.000
_cell.angle_alpha   90.00
_cell.angle_beta   90.00
_cell.angle_gamma   90.00
#
_symmetry.space_group_name_H-M   'P 1'
#
loop_
_entity.id
_entity.type
_entity.pdbx_description
1 polymer ?
#
loop_
_entity_poly.entity_id
_entity_poly.type
_entity_poly.pdbx_seq_one_letter_code
_entity_poly.pdbx_strand_id
1 'polypeptide(L)'
;MRATARARCQFMFFWCSVFFENKMKLALDERNALVDNLKRDNDKLNLVVGDLTHRLHLVEQNMRDSNIEINGIPEHRHENLCNVVEQLVKTVDAQVSAQEIIHVTRVSKLSKDSNRPRAVIVKLRTPRQRDVILASVSTFNKKNNKDKLSTQHLGLAGTAAPVFVSEHLSPTNKALHAATRIKAKECKYKFTWVQNGRIFVRKDEFSEALLIRNMDSVASIK
;
A
#
# COMPACT_ATOMS: atom_id res chain seq x y z
N MET A 1 70.91 -10.71 47.87
CA MET A 1 69.46 -10.92 48.14
C MET A 1 68.52 -9.88 47.52
N ARG A 2 68.89 -8.59 47.36
CA ARG A 2 67.97 -7.57 46.77
C ARG A 2 67.72 -7.71 45.26
N ALA A 3 68.72 -8.15 44.47
CA ALA A 3 68.58 -8.31 43.02
C ALA A 3 67.61 -9.44 42.61
N THR A 4 67.59 -10.54 43.37
CA THR A 4 66.72 -11.70 43.13
C THR A 4 65.25 -11.42 43.49
N ALA A 5 64.99 -10.60 44.52
CA ALA A 5 63.64 -10.17 44.87
C ALA A 5 63.05 -9.21 43.82
N ARG A 6 63.86 -8.29 43.27
CA ARG A 6 63.44 -7.35 42.22
C ARG A 6 63.11 -8.08 40.91
N ALA A 7 63.94 -9.04 40.51
CA ALA A 7 63.69 -9.88 39.33
C ALA A 7 62.43 -10.74 39.48
N ARG A 8 62.19 -11.33 40.65
CA ARG A 8 60.94 -12.07 40.95
C ARG A 8 59.71 -11.17 40.89
N CYS A 9 59.78 -9.97 41.45
CA CYS A 9 58.67 -9.02 41.40
C CYS A 9 58.38 -8.59 39.96
N GLN A 10 59.42 -8.28 39.18
CA GLN A 10 59.31 -7.87 37.78
C GLN A 10 58.75 -8.99 36.88
N PHE A 11 59.13 -10.25 37.14
CA PHE A 11 58.54 -11.42 36.48
C PHE A 11 57.07 -11.61 36.85
N MET A 12 56.71 -11.43 38.13
CA MET A 12 55.32 -11.54 38.59
C MET A 12 54.43 -10.43 38.00
N PHE A 13 54.94 -9.20 37.89
CA PHE A 13 54.24 -8.10 37.20
C PHE A 13 54.04 -8.38 35.70
N PHE A 14 55.06 -8.91 35.02
CA PHE A 14 54.95 -9.28 33.61
C PHE A 14 53.87 -10.37 33.38
N TRP A 15 53.88 -11.44 34.18
CA TRP A 15 52.87 -12.50 34.09
C TRP A 15 51.47 -12.01 34.45
N CYS A 16 51.34 -11.07 35.40
CA CYS A 16 50.06 -10.46 35.73
C CYS A 16 49.51 -9.61 34.57
N SER A 17 50.36 -8.82 33.90
CA SER A 17 49.99 -8.03 32.72
C SER A 17 49.54 -8.93 31.57
N VAL A 18 50.32 -9.97 31.25
CA VAL A 18 49.98 -10.94 30.19
C VAL A 18 48.68 -11.68 30.51
N PHE A 19 48.46 -12.07 31.77
CA PHE A 19 47.21 -12.70 32.19
C PHE A 19 46.00 -11.77 32.05
N PHE A 20 46.16 -10.49 32.42
CA PHE A 20 45.10 -9.49 32.30
C PHE A 20 44.78 -9.18 30.82
N GLU A 21 45.80 -9.00 29.97
CA GLU A 21 45.64 -8.81 28.53
C GLU A 21 44.93 -10.00 27.87
N ASN A 22 45.32 -11.22 28.22
CA ASN A 22 44.65 -12.42 27.71
C ASN A 22 43.19 -12.53 28.16
N LYS A 23 42.89 -12.20 29.43
CA LYS A 23 41.49 -12.15 29.91
C LYS A 23 40.67 -11.10 29.17
N MET A 24 41.23 -9.91 28.94
CA MET A 24 40.56 -8.86 28.18
C MET A 24 40.31 -9.27 26.74
N LYS A 25 41.29 -9.92 26.10
CA LYS A 25 41.16 -10.41 24.72
C LYS A 25 40.06 -11.48 24.62
N LEU A 26 40.04 -12.45 25.53
CA LEU A 26 38.99 -13.47 25.59
C LEU A 26 37.59 -12.84 25.77
N ALA A 27 37.45 -11.88 26.70
CA ALA A 27 36.19 -11.18 26.90
C ALA A 27 35.76 -10.39 25.66
N LEU A 28 36.71 -9.75 24.96
CA LEU A 28 36.44 -9.03 23.72
C LEU A 28 36.00 -9.97 22.59
N ASP A 29 36.67 -11.12 22.45
CA ASP A 29 36.33 -12.14 21.46
C ASP A 29 34.93 -12.73 21.73
N GLU A 30 34.58 -12.99 22.99
CA GLU A 30 33.22 -13.40 23.39
C GLU A 30 32.17 -12.33 23.07
N ARG A 31 32.47 -11.05 23.34
CA ARG A 31 31.57 -9.94 23.00
C ARG A 31 31.40 -9.80 21.48
N ASN A 32 32.47 -9.93 20.71
CA ASN A 32 32.42 -9.88 19.25
C ASN A 32 31.58 -11.03 18.68
N ALA A 33 31.77 -12.25 19.18
CA ALA A 33 30.95 -13.40 18.80
C ALA A 33 29.47 -13.18 19.12
N LEU A 34 29.14 -12.58 20.28
CA LEU A 34 27.77 -12.22 20.63
C LEU A 34 27.20 -11.16 19.68
N VAL A 35 27.97 -10.12 19.36
CA VAL A 35 27.55 -9.06 18.42
C VAL A 35 27.28 -9.66 17.04
N ASP A 36 28.10 -10.59 16.57
CA ASP A 36 27.91 -11.24 15.28
C ASP A 36 26.68 -12.18 15.29
N ASN A 37 26.40 -12.85 16.40
CA ASN A 37 25.16 -13.61 16.58
C ASN A 37 23.93 -12.69 16.53
N LEU A 38 23.97 -11.58 17.27
CA LEU A 38 22.87 -10.62 17.31
C LEU A 38 22.61 -9.99 15.95
N LYS A 39 23.67 -9.66 15.18
CA LYS A 39 23.52 -9.18 13.80
C LYS A 39 22.85 -10.21 12.91
N ARG A 40 23.33 -11.46 12.95
CA ARG A 40 22.73 -12.56 12.16
C ARG A 40 21.27 -12.79 12.49
N ASP A 41 20.90 -12.74 13.77
CA ASP A 41 19.51 -12.93 14.18
C ASP A 41 18.64 -11.72 13.84
N ASN A 42 19.17 -10.50 13.92
CA ASN A 42 18.47 -9.31 13.45
C ASN A 42 18.20 -9.37 11.94
N ASP A 43 19.18 -9.81 11.14
CA ASP A 43 18.99 -9.99 9.70
C ASP A 43 17.89 -11.02 9.39
N LYS A 44 17.89 -12.16 10.08
CA LYS A 44 16.80 -13.16 9.97
C LYS A 44 15.44 -12.57 10.37
N LEU A 45 15.39 -11.83 11.47
CA LEU A 45 14.16 -11.21 11.95
C LEU A 45 13.63 -10.19 10.93
N ASN A 46 14.49 -9.36 10.35
CA ASN A 46 14.10 -8.39 9.32
C ASN A 46 13.55 -9.09 8.06
N LEU A 47 14.14 -10.21 7.64
CA LEU A 47 13.62 -11.01 6.53
C LEU A 47 12.21 -11.56 6.83
N VAL A 48 12.01 -12.10 8.04
CA VAL A 48 10.70 -12.65 8.46
C VAL A 48 9.65 -11.54 8.58
N VAL A 49 10.00 -10.41 9.19
CA VAL A 49 9.10 -9.24 9.31
C VAL A 49 8.71 -8.74 7.92
N GLY A 50 9.66 -8.70 6.97
CA GLY A 50 9.39 -8.35 5.57
C GLY A 50 8.38 -9.30 4.91
N ASP A 51 8.57 -10.61 5.03
CA ASP A 51 7.64 -11.61 4.48
C ASP A 51 6.23 -11.50 5.09
N LEU A 52 6.15 -11.43 6.42
CA LEU A 52 4.88 -11.32 7.14
C LEU A 52 4.14 -10.03 6.78
N THR A 53 4.87 -8.91 6.68
CA THR A 53 4.30 -7.62 6.25
C THR A 53 3.76 -7.71 4.83
N HIS A 54 4.48 -8.35 3.91
CA HIS A 54 4.01 -8.56 2.54
C HIS A 54 2.73 -9.42 2.49
N ARG A 55 2.71 -10.53 3.22
CA ARG A 55 1.54 -11.41 3.31
C ARG A 55 0.33 -10.72 3.92
N LEU A 56 0.54 -9.90 4.95
CA LEU A 56 -0.50 -9.07 5.55
C LEU A 56 -1.12 -8.12 4.51
N HIS A 57 -0.29 -7.38 3.77
CA HIS A 57 -0.78 -6.47 2.73
C HIS A 57 -1.59 -7.19 1.64
N LEU A 58 -1.16 -8.41 1.26
CA LEU A 58 -1.90 -9.24 0.30
C LEU A 58 -3.28 -9.63 0.85
N VAL A 59 -3.35 -10.09 2.10
CA VAL A 59 -4.62 -10.45 2.76
C VAL A 59 -5.55 -9.23 2.86
N GLU A 60 -5.03 -8.07 3.28
CA GLU A 60 -5.81 -6.84 3.35
C GLU A 60 -6.39 -6.43 1.99
N GLN A 61 -5.60 -6.55 0.91
CA GLN A 61 -6.08 -6.23 -0.42
C GLN A 61 -7.12 -7.26 -0.90
N ASN A 62 -6.93 -8.55 -0.61
CA ASN A 62 -7.88 -9.61 -0.95
C ASN A 62 -9.22 -9.42 -0.25
N MET A 63 -9.25 -8.94 1.00
CA MET A 63 -10.50 -8.62 1.71
C MET A 63 -11.33 -7.51 1.05
N ARG A 64 -10.73 -6.77 0.10
CA ARG A 64 -11.35 -5.66 -0.64
C ARG A 64 -11.57 -6.00 -2.12
N ASP A 65 -11.31 -7.25 -2.53
CA ASP A 65 -11.37 -7.68 -3.92
C ASP A 65 -12.75 -7.44 -4.57
N SER A 66 -13.83 -7.54 -3.82
CA SER A 66 -15.19 -7.40 -4.35
C SER A 66 -15.74 -5.99 -4.11
N ASN A 67 -14.90 -5.05 -3.68
CA ASN A 67 -15.32 -3.72 -3.31
C ASN A 67 -15.01 -2.70 -4.41
N ILE A 68 -15.96 -1.79 -4.64
CA ILE A 68 -15.72 -0.54 -5.36
C ILE A 68 -15.70 0.64 -4.40
N GLU A 69 -14.95 1.67 -4.77
CA GLU A 69 -14.87 2.94 -4.09
C GLU A 69 -15.41 4.04 -5.00
N ILE A 70 -16.38 4.78 -4.48
CA ILE A 70 -17.06 5.88 -5.18
C ILE A 70 -16.68 7.19 -4.49
N ASN A 71 -16.06 8.08 -5.25
CA ASN A 71 -15.63 9.40 -4.81
C ASN A 71 -16.47 10.48 -5.50
N GLY A 72 -16.71 11.59 -4.80
CA GLY A 72 -17.41 12.76 -5.34
C GLY A 72 -18.91 12.82 -5.05
N ILE A 73 -19.45 11.92 -4.21
CA ILE A 73 -20.86 11.94 -3.79
C ILE A 73 -21.05 12.93 -2.62
N PRO A 74 -21.79 14.03 -2.79
CA PRO A 74 -22.10 14.99 -1.71
C PRO A 74 -22.73 14.31 -0.49
N GLU A 75 -22.49 14.84 0.71
CA GLU A 75 -23.01 14.28 1.97
C GLU A 75 -24.34 14.96 2.34
N HIS A 76 -25.36 14.15 2.62
CA HIS A 76 -26.65 14.63 3.13
C HIS A 76 -27.06 13.87 4.39
N ARG A 77 -27.76 14.54 5.32
CA ARG A 77 -28.18 13.96 6.61
C ARG A 77 -29.09 12.73 6.44
N HIS A 78 -29.90 12.71 5.40
CA HIS A 78 -30.87 11.64 5.10
C HIS A 78 -30.59 11.01 3.73
N GLU A 79 -29.33 10.77 3.41
CA GLU A 79 -28.95 10.12 2.17
C GLU A 79 -29.30 8.63 2.18
N ASN A 80 -29.75 8.12 1.03
CA ASN A 80 -29.91 6.70 0.79
C ASN A 80 -28.83 6.24 -0.20
N LEU A 81 -27.71 5.76 0.35
CA LEU A 81 -26.57 5.34 -0.46
C LEU A 81 -26.88 4.13 -1.35
N CYS A 82 -27.74 3.21 -0.89
CA CYS A 82 -28.17 2.05 -1.70
C CYS A 82 -28.87 2.53 -2.98
N ASN A 83 -29.80 3.48 -2.86
CA ASN A 83 -30.47 4.07 -4.02
C ASN A 83 -29.48 4.77 -4.96
N VAL A 84 -28.48 5.48 -4.42
CA VAL A 84 -27.43 6.14 -5.25
C VAL A 84 -26.63 5.09 -6.04
N VAL A 85 -26.29 3.96 -5.43
CA VAL A 85 -25.58 2.87 -6.10
C VAL A 85 -26.46 2.19 -7.14
N GLU A 86 -27.75 1.98 -6.87
CA GLU A 86 -28.69 1.45 -7.85
C GLU A 86 -28.86 2.38 -9.05
N GLN A 87 -28.95 3.69 -8.81
CA GLN A 87 -28.98 4.68 -9.89
C GLN A 87 -27.68 4.66 -10.68
N LEU A 88 -26.53 4.59 -10.02
CA LEU A 88 -25.23 4.45 -10.69
C LEU A 88 -25.23 3.24 -11.64
N VAL A 89 -25.64 2.07 -11.16
CA VAL A 89 -25.68 0.82 -11.94
C VAL A 89 -26.60 0.97 -13.15
N LYS A 90 -27.79 1.57 -12.98
CA LYS A 90 -28.74 1.85 -14.07
C LYS A 90 -28.18 2.83 -15.10
N THR A 91 -27.63 3.95 -14.63
CA THR A 91 -27.07 5.02 -15.48
C THR A 91 -25.94 4.52 -16.38
N VAL A 92 -25.09 3.63 -15.87
CA VAL A 92 -23.99 3.06 -16.67
C VAL A 92 -24.36 1.78 -17.41
N ASP A 93 -25.62 1.35 -17.34
CA ASP A 93 -26.13 0.10 -17.94
C ASP A 93 -25.29 -1.13 -17.52
N ALA A 94 -24.97 -1.21 -16.23
CA ALA A 94 -24.29 -2.37 -15.66
C ALA A 94 -25.31 -3.47 -15.32
N GLN A 95 -25.06 -4.69 -15.81
CA GLN A 95 -25.90 -5.86 -15.56
C GLN A 95 -25.65 -6.44 -14.16
N VAL A 96 -26.01 -5.67 -13.12
CA VAL A 96 -25.86 -6.04 -11.70
C VAL A 96 -27.18 -5.81 -10.99
N SER A 97 -27.72 -6.84 -10.34
CA SER A 97 -28.96 -6.72 -9.56
C SER A 97 -28.69 -6.15 -8.16
N ALA A 98 -29.72 -5.58 -7.53
CA ALA A 98 -29.61 -5.04 -6.17
C ALA A 98 -29.18 -6.11 -5.13
N GLN A 99 -29.50 -7.38 -5.37
CA GLN A 99 -29.16 -8.52 -4.49
C GLN A 99 -27.65 -8.83 -4.45
N GLU A 100 -26.90 -8.32 -5.43
CA GLU A 100 -25.45 -8.45 -5.49
C GLU A 100 -24.73 -7.40 -4.66
N ILE A 101 -25.42 -6.33 -4.27
CA ILE A 101 -24.91 -5.32 -3.36
C ILE A 101 -25.09 -5.83 -1.93
N ILE A 102 -23.99 -6.22 -1.29
CA ILE A 102 -24.01 -6.76 0.08
C ILE A 102 -24.07 -5.64 1.10
N HIS A 103 -23.26 -4.59 0.92
CA HIS A 103 -23.13 -3.53 1.90
C HIS A 103 -22.67 -2.23 1.26
N VAL A 104 -23.21 -1.11 1.73
CA VAL A 104 -22.83 0.24 1.28
C VAL A 104 -22.58 1.10 2.51
N THR A 105 -21.42 1.76 2.57
CA THR A 105 -21.06 2.62 3.71
C THR A 105 -20.11 3.73 3.31
N ARG A 106 -20.11 4.83 4.06
CA ARG A 106 -19.07 5.86 3.95
C ARG A 106 -17.88 5.50 4.82
N VAL A 107 -16.68 5.81 4.31
CA VAL A 107 -15.44 5.63 5.07
C VAL A 107 -14.92 6.97 5.56
N SER A 108 -14.37 6.97 6.77
CA SER A 108 -13.73 8.13 7.37
C SER A 108 -12.60 8.66 6.48
N LYS A 109 -12.47 9.98 6.43
CA LYS A 109 -11.36 10.62 5.71
C LYS A 109 -10.06 10.35 6.46
N LEU A 110 -8.97 10.16 5.70
CA LEU A 110 -7.62 10.11 6.27
C LEU A 110 -7.19 11.49 6.79
N SER A 111 -7.50 12.56 6.04
CA SER A 111 -7.31 13.95 6.46
C SER A 111 -8.68 14.56 6.80
N LYS A 112 -8.84 15.01 8.05
CA LYS A 112 -10.08 15.62 8.53
C LYS A 112 -10.32 17.02 7.94
N ASP A 113 -9.26 17.70 7.54
CA ASP A 113 -9.30 19.08 7.04
C ASP A 113 -9.73 19.19 5.56
N SER A 114 -9.89 18.05 4.87
CA SER A 114 -10.31 18.07 3.48
C SER A 114 -11.80 18.36 3.32
N ASN A 115 -12.13 19.42 2.57
CA ASN A 115 -13.51 19.73 2.15
C ASN A 115 -14.10 18.71 1.15
N ARG A 116 -13.33 17.73 0.68
CA ARG A 116 -13.86 16.68 -0.21
C ARG A 116 -14.83 15.77 0.55
N PRO A 117 -15.94 15.33 -0.04
CA PRO A 117 -16.86 14.40 0.61
C PRO A 117 -16.19 13.05 0.90
N ARG A 118 -16.65 12.35 1.94
CA ARG A 118 -16.22 10.98 2.27
C ARG A 118 -16.51 10.02 1.13
N ALA A 119 -15.57 9.12 0.84
CA ALA A 119 -15.79 8.08 -0.15
C ALA A 119 -16.87 7.08 0.31
N VAL A 120 -17.65 6.58 -0.63
CA VAL A 120 -18.61 5.48 -0.43
C VAL A 120 -17.96 4.19 -0.87
N ILE A 121 -17.93 3.20 0.00
CA ILE A 121 -17.50 1.84 -0.31
C ILE A 121 -18.73 0.97 -0.51
N VAL A 122 -18.75 0.24 -1.61
CA VAL A 122 -19.77 -0.76 -1.92
C VAL A 122 -19.10 -2.12 -1.94
N LYS A 123 -19.56 -3.04 -1.11
CA LYS A 123 -19.17 -4.45 -1.13
C LYS A 123 -20.15 -5.22 -1.99
N LEU A 124 -19.63 -5.87 -3.02
CA LEU A 124 -20.40 -6.74 -3.92
C LEU A 124 -20.20 -8.20 -3.53
N ARG A 125 -21.04 -9.08 -4.07
CA ARG A 125 -20.95 -10.52 -3.83
C ARG A 125 -19.72 -11.15 -4.44
N THR A 126 -19.30 -10.68 -5.60
CA THR A 126 -18.14 -11.24 -6.31
C THR A 126 -17.28 -10.16 -6.98
N PRO A 127 -15.97 -10.42 -7.19
CA PRO A 127 -15.10 -9.53 -7.96
C PRO A 127 -15.57 -9.35 -9.41
N ARG A 128 -16.30 -10.34 -9.96
CA ARG A 128 -16.87 -10.25 -11.30
C ARG A 128 -17.87 -9.11 -11.43
N GLN A 129 -18.74 -8.91 -10.43
CA GLN A 129 -19.70 -7.80 -10.44
C GLN A 129 -19.01 -6.45 -10.31
N ARG A 130 -17.95 -6.38 -9.49
CA ARG A 130 -17.07 -5.21 -9.41
C ARG A 130 -16.54 -4.86 -10.79
N ASP A 131 -15.99 -5.84 -11.51
CA ASP A 131 -15.41 -5.64 -12.83
C ASP A 131 -16.43 -5.19 -13.88
N VAL A 132 -17.64 -5.76 -13.84
CA VAL A 132 -18.75 -5.33 -14.70
C VAL A 132 -19.07 -3.85 -14.47
N ILE A 133 -19.22 -3.41 -13.21
CA ILE A 133 -19.50 -2.00 -12.90
C ILE A 133 -18.36 -1.09 -13.38
N LEU A 134 -17.10 -1.44 -13.09
CA LEU A 134 -15.96 -0.63 -13.50
C LEU A 134 -15.83 -0.52 -15.03
N ALA A 135 -16.05 -1.63 -15.75
CA ALA A 135 -16.05 -1.65 -17.20
C ALA A 135 -17.19 -0.83 -17.80
N SER A 136 -18.40 -0.93 -17.24
CA SER A 136 -19.56 -0.13 -17.63
C SER A 136 -19.32 1.36 -17.40
N VAL A 137 -18.78 1.76 -16.24
CA VAL A 137 -18.40 3.17 -15.96
C VAL A 137 -17.35 3.67 -16.97
N SER A 138 -16.32 2.87 -17.26
CA SER A 138 -15.31 3.22 -18.26
C SER A 138 -15.93 3.42 -19.65
N THR A 139 -16.84 2.53 -20.04
CA THR A 139 -17.56 2.57 -21.32
C THR A 139 -18.47 3.79 -21.41
N PHE A 140 -19.23 4.07 -20.35
CA PHE A 140 -20.06 5.27 -20.23
C PHE A 140 -19.24 6.54 -20.42
N ASN A 141 -18.11 6.67 -19.71
CA ASN A 141 -17.24 7.86 -19.82
C ASN A 141 -16.58 8.01 -21.20
N LYS A 142 -16.28 6.90 -21.89
CA LYS A 142 -15.75 6.92 -23.26
C LYS A 142 -16.82 7.37 -24.27
N LYS A 143 -18.06 6.89 -24.13
CA LYS A 143 -19.20 7.30 -24.95
C LYS A 143 -19.57 8.77 -24.70
N ASN A 144 -19.48 9.23 -23.45
CA ASN A 144 -19.86 10.57 -23.02
C ASN A 144 -18.63 11.44 -22.65
N ASN A 145 -17.70 11.65 -23.58
CA ASN A 145 -16.43 12.31 -23.25
C ASN A 145 -16.59 13.78 -22.76
N LYS A 146 -17.65 14.47 -23.19
CA LYS A 146 -17.98 15.83 -22.77
C LYS A 146 -18.81 15.89 -21.48
N ASP A 147 -19.52 14.82 -21.15
CA ASP A 147 -20.45 14.73 -20.03
C ASP A 147 -20.23 13.41 -19.28
N LYS A 148 -19.07 13.31 -18.65
CA LYS A 148 -18.66 12.13 -17.88
C LYS A 148 -19.54 11.97 -16.65
N LEU A 149 -19.51 10.78 -16.06
CA LEU A 149 -20.26 10.44 -14.86
C LEU A 149 -20.12 11.53 -13.78
N SER A 150 -21.26 12.02 -13.31
CA SER A 150 -21.38 13.18 -12.44
C SER A 150 -22.57 13.00 -11.49
N THR A 151 -22.68 13.88 -10.50
CA THR A 151 -23.78 13.88 -9.53
C THR A 151 -25.16 14.01 -10.19
N GLN A 152 -25.26 14.74 -11.30
CA GLN A 152 -26.52 14.90 -12.04
C GLN A 152 -26.98 13.58 -12.69
N HIS A 153 -26.04 12.80 -13.23
CA HIS A 153 -26.33 11.46 -13.77
C HIS A 153 -26.84 10.47 -12.73
N LEU A 154 -26.62 10.76 -11.44
CA LEU A 154 -27.11 9.97 -10.31
C LEU A 154 -28.41 10.53 -9.71
N GLY A 155 -29.00 11.56 -10.32
CA GLY A 155 -30.20 12.22 -9.83
C GLY A 155 -29.99 13.01 -8.53
N LEU A 156 -28.75 13.37 -8.21
CA LEU A 156 -28.44 14.15 -7.00
C LEU A 156 -28.65 15.64 -7.27
N ALA A 157 -29.36 16.30 -6.35
CA ALA A 157 -29.59 17.73 -6.42
C ALA A 157 -28.30 18.53 -6.21
N GLY A 158 -28.23 19.73 -6.80
CA GLY A 158 -27.12 20.66 -6.65
C GLY A 158 -26.29 20.85 -7.93
N THR A 159 -25.08 21.39 -7.75
CA THR A 159 -24.16 21.62 -8.86
C THR A 159 -23.57 20.30 -9.38
N ALA A 160 -23.41 20.20 -10.70
CA ALA A 160 -22.78 19.06 -11.32
C ALA A 160 -21.34 18.93 -10.81
N ALA A 161 -21.04 17.80 -10.18
CA ALA A 161 -19.70 17.46 -9.71
C ALA A 161 -19.29 16.09 -10.27
N PRO A 162 -18.02 15.89 -10.64
CA PRO A 162 -17.56 14.63 -11.20
C PRO A 162 -17.60 13.51 -10.15
N VAL A 163 -18.04 12.33 -10.57
CA VAL A 163 -18.07 11.12 -9.75
C VAL A 163 -17.07 10.11 -10.31
N PHE A 164 -16.22 9.59 -9.43
CA PHE A 164 -15.17 8.64 -9.79
C PHE A 164 -15.44 7.30 -9.13
N VAL A 165 -15.44 6.23 -9.93
CA VAL A 165 -15.58 4.86 -9.45
C VAL A 165 -14.26 4.14 -9.71
N SER A 166 -13.69 3.53 -8.68
CA SER A 166 -12.42 2.80 -8.75
C SER A 166 -12.46 1.53 -7.92
N GLU A 167 -11.47 0.65 -8.10
CA GLU A 167 -11.23 -0.45 -7.17
C GLU A 167 -10.90 0.07 -5.76
N HIS A 168 -11.37 -0.64 -4.73
CA HIS A 168 -11.05 -0.29 -3.35
C HIS A 168 -9.66 -0.84 -2.96
N LEU A 169 -8.67 0.04 -2.96
CA LEU A 169 -7.30 -0.30 -2.56
C LEU A 169 -7.11 -0.21 -1.04
N SER A 170 -6.25 -1.07 -0.49
CA SER A 170 -5.76 -0.92 0.88
C SER A 170 -5.00 0.41 1.06
N PRO A 171 -4.91 0.96 2.28
CA PRO A 171 -4.14 2.20 2.52
C PRO A 171 -2.70 2.11 1.99
N THR A 172 -2.04 0.97 2.20
CA THR A 172 -0.70 0.70 1.66
C THR A 172 -0.67 0.77 0.13
N ASN A 173 -1.61 0.12 -0.56
CA ASN A 173 -1.67 0.16 -2.02
C ASN A 173 -2.09 1.53 -2.56
N LYS A 174 -2.91 2.29 -1.83
CA LYS A 174 -3.21 3.69 -2.18
C LYS A 174 -1.95 4.56 -2.12
N ALA A 175 -1.15 4.42 -1.06
CA ALA A 175 0.12 5.12 -0.91
C ALA A 175 1.12 4.71 -2.00
N LEU A 176 1.23 3.42 -2.27
CA LEU A 176 2.07 2.88 -3.34
C LEU A 176 1.65 3.45 -4.71
N HIS A 177 0.36 3.42 -5.04
CA HIS A 177 -0.16 3.96 -6.29
C HIS A 177 0.07 5.47 -6.42
N ALA A 178 -0.03 6.22 -5.32
CA ALA A 178 0.30 7.65 -5.30
C ALA A 178 1.79 7.89 -5.61
N ALA A 179 2.70 7.18 -4.93
CA ALA A 179 4.13 7.25 -5.18
C ALA A 179 4.49 6.83 -6.61
N THR A 180 3.89 5.74 -7.10
CA THR A 180 4.06 5.26 -8.48
C THR A 180 3.67 6.31 -9.50
N ARG A 181 2.52 6.98 -9.35
CA ARG A 181 2.08 8.02 -10.31
C ARG A 181 3.03 9.21 -10.34
N ILE A 182 3.57 9.62 -9.19
CA ILE A 182 4.56 10.71 -9.12
C ILE A 182 5.81 10.29 -9.90
N LYS A 183 6.36 9.12 -9.58
CA LYS A 183 7.59 8.62 -10.22
C LYS A 183 7.42 8.35 -11.71
N ALA A 184 6.31 7.73 -12.10
CA ALA A 184 5.97 7.46 -13.49
C ALA A 184 5.91 8.76 -14.31
N LYS A 185 5.35 9.84 -13.74
CA LYS A 185 5.32 11.15 -14.38
C LYS A 185 6.72 11.75 -14.56
N GLU A 186 7.57 11.67 -13.54
CA GLU A 186 8.98 12.11 -13.61
C GLU A 186 9.76 11.38 -14.70
N CYS A 187 9.58 10.06 -14.79
CA CYS A 187 10.23 9.19 -15.77
C CYS A 187 9.50 9.12 -17.12
N LYS A 188 8.48 9.96 -17.34
CA LYS A 188 7.72 10.06 -18.60
C LYS A 188 7.05 8.75 -19.06
N TYR A 189 6.58 7.94 -18.12
CA TYR A 189 5.74 6.78 -18.43
C TYR A 189 4.36 7.26 -18.88
N LYS A 190 3.88 6.79 -20.02
CA LYS A 190 2.57 7.18 -20.57
C LYS A 190 1.40 6.59 -19.79
N PHE A 191 1.55 5.40 -19.22
CA PHE A 191 0.43 4.68 -18.61
C PHE A 191 0.72 4.26 -17.17
N THR A 192 -0.26 4.45 -16.30
CA THR A 192 -0.28 3.93 -14.94
C THR A 192 -1.72 3.54 -14.62
N TRP A 193 -1.95 2.30 -14.22
CA TRP A 193 -3.30 1.81 -13.92
C TRP A 193 -3.28 0.79 -12.79
N VAL A 194 -4.48 0.50 -12.31
CA VAL A 194 -4.74 -0.51 -11.30
C VAL A 194 -5.61 -1.59 -11.95
N GLN A 195 -5.29 -2.85 -11.67
CA GLN A 195 -6.09 -3.99 -12.10
C GLN A 195 -6.00 -5.07 -11.03
N ASN A 196 -7.15 -5.52 -10.52
CA ASN A 196 -7.22 -6.57 -9.49
C ASN A 196 -6.39 -6.24 -8.24
N GLY A 197 -6.46 -5.00 -7.78
CA GLY A 197 -5.71 -4.49 -6.64
C GLY A 197 -4.21 -4.36 -6.87
N ARG A 198 -3.71 -4.62 -8.08
CA ARG A 198 -2.28 -4.53 -8.46
C ARG A 198 -2.03 -3.29 -9.29
N ILE A 199 -0.85 -2.69 -9.13
CA ILE A 199 -0.47 -1.43 -9.77
C ILE A 199 0.50 -1.73 -10.90
N PHE A 200 0.22 -1.19 -12.08
CA PHE A 200 1.03 -1.37 -13.27
C PHE A 200 1.45 -0.03 -13.84
N VAL A 201 2.64 0.00 -14.44
CA VAL A 201 3.13 1.12 -15.23
C VAL A 201 3.63 0.64 -16.58
N ARG A 202 3.50 1.47 -17.61
CA ARG A 202 4.01 1.16 -18.94
C ARG A 202 4.54 2.43 -19.60
N LYS A 203 5.74 2.35 -20.15
CA LYS A 203 6.46 3.51 -20.68
C LYS A 203 5.79 4.06 -21.94
N ASP A 204 5.53 3.21 -22.91
CA ASP A 204 4.85 3.53 -24.16
C ASP A 204 4.01 2.33 -24.67
N GLU A 205 3.41 2.45 -25.85
CA GLU A 205 2.53 1.46 -26.46
C GLU A 205 3.25 0.17 -26.88
N PHE A 206 4.59 0.18 -26.92
CA PHE A 206 5.43 -0.94 -27.38
C PHE A 206 6.17 -1.63 -26.24
N SER A 207 6.42 -0.92 -25.14
CA SER A 207 7.11 -1.43 -23.95
C SER A 207 6.27 -2.45 -23.20
N GLU A 208 6.88 -3.29 -22.37
CA GLU A 208 6.15 -4.19 -21.48
C GLU A 208 5.54 -3.43 -20.29
N ALA A 209 4.45 -3.96 -19.74
CA ALA A 209 3.88 -3.47 -18.49
C ALA A 209 4.68 -3.97 -17.29
N LEU A 210 5.12 -3.07 -16.43
CA LEU A 210 5.83 -3.39 -15.19
C LEU A 210 4.86 -3.41 -14.02
N LEU A 211 4.88 -4.48 -13.24
CA LEU A 211 4.12 -4.62 -12.00
C LEU A 211 4.89 -3.98 -10.83
N ILE A 212 4.26 -3.03 -10.15
CA ILE A 212 4.82 -2.38 -8.97
C ILE A 212 4.29 -3.06 -7.71
N ARG A 213 5.17 -3.76 -7.00
CA ARG A 213 4.82 -4.55 -5.80
C ARG A 213 5.10 -3.83 -4.48
N ASN A 214 6.10 -2.94 -4.48
CA ASN A 214 6.59 -2.26 -3.29
C ASN A 214 7.33 -0.96 -3.66
N MET A 215 7.82 -0.23 -2.66
CA MET A 215 8.56 1.02 -2.86
C MET A 215 9.89 0.81 -3.61
N ASP A 216 10.55 -0.34 -3.45
CA ASP A 216 11.77 -0.66 -4.21
C ASP A 216 11.47 -0.77 -5.72
N SER A 217 10.33 -1.36 -6.07
CA SER A 217 9.83 -1.41 -7.45
C SER A 217 9.58 0.00 -7.99
N VAL A 218 9.10 0.94 -7.16
CA VAL A 218 8.95 2.34 -7.55
C VAL A 218 10.31 2.98 -7.84
N ALA A 219 11.32 2.74 -7.00
CA ALA A 219 12.67 3.27 -7.21
C ALA A 219 13.33 2.75 -8.50
N SER A 220 12.93 1.56 -8.97
CA SER A 220 13.44 0.95 -10.20
C SER A 220 12.89 1.58 -11.50
N ILE A 221 11.83 2.39 -11.41
CA ILE A 221 11.23 3.09 -12.56
C ILE A 221 12.24 4.15 -13.06
N LYS A 222 12.65 4.00 -14.33
CA LYS A 222 13.62 4.86 -15.02
C LYS A 222 13.10 5.34 -16.37
#